data_AF-A0A2E4Z1Z5-F1
#
_entry.id   AF-A0A2E4Z1Z5-F1
#
_cell.length_a   1.000
_cell.length_b   1.000
_cell.length_c   1.000
_cell.angle_alpha   90.00
_cell.angle_beta   90.00
_cell.angle_gamma   90.00
#
_symmetry.space_group_name_H-M   'P 1'
#
loop_
_entity.id
_entity.type
_entity.pdbx_description
1 polymer ?
#
loop_
_entity_poly.entity_id
_entity_poly.type
_entity_poly.pdbx_seq_one_letter_code
_entity_poly.pdbx_strand_id
1 'polypeptide(L)'
;MNAPALNISTSNALASRAMLVTLKISLWSARRLDKEITDEINSSHGAEKDAGRYNKLLIDRKALQPIEKVVSETRNGFAERTLPWLDDGQRIMANDAFLAHTNWINGQKAKFDAEVRKFLADYPNHVSDARKRLNGMFREDDYPDVSIIEKRFNIEVRIMPVQTASDFRVAMSEGQAEMIRREIEANVQKATRDAVGDVYRRVAEVCQRMVDRLGAYKPATRKGEKTEGIFRDSLVENVRDLVSVLPSLNITGDPALTDLGDKLKSLAQWDAKVLRDSETKREDVKAQAEAILSNVAAYL
;
A
#
# COMPACT_ATOMS: atom_id res chain seq x y z
N MET A 1 7.08 -49.09 -15.33
CA MET A 1 7.16 -47.67 -15.73
C MET A 1 6.77 -46.85 -14.52
N ASN A 2 7.76 -46.46 -13.71
CA ASN A 2 7.51 -45.55 -12.60
C ASN A 2 7.43 -44.14 -13.18
N ALA A 3 6.25 -43.52 -13.11
CA ALA A 3 6.11 -42.10 -13.39
C ALA A 3 7.08 -41.35 -12.46
N PRO A 4 7.93 -40.45 -12.97
CA PRO A 4 8.75 -39.63 -12.10
C PRO A 4 7.80 -38.77 -11.26
N ALA A 5 7.96 -38.81 -9.94
CA ALA A 5 7.29 -37.88 -9.05
C ALA A 5 7.57 -36.47 -9.59
N LEU A 6 6.51 -35.73 -9.93
CA LEU A 6 6.60 -34.34 -10.36
C LEU A 6 7.27 -33.59 -9.20
N ASN A 7 8.58 -33.31 -9.33
CA ASN A 7 9.23 -32.27 -8.53
C ASN A 7 8.50 -30.97 -8.88
N ILE A 8 7.51 -30.60 -8.07
CA ILE A 8 6.76 -29.37 -8.26
C ILE A 8 7.77 -28.24 -8.06
N SER A 9 8.13 -27.56 -9.16
CA SER A 9 9.00 -26.38 -9.08
C SER A 9 8.37 -25.32 -8.17
N THR A 10 9.18 -24.47 -7.54
CA THR A 10 8.69 -23.44 -6.61
C THR A 10 7.69 -22.53 -7.31
N SER A 11 7.95 -22.21 -8.58
CA SER A 11 7.04 -21.42 -9.40
C SER A 11 5.67 -22.09 -9.62
N ASN A 12 5.61 -23.41 -9.84
CA ASN A 12 4.34 -24.12 -9.98
C ASN A 12 3.57 -24.18 -8.65
N ALA A 13 4.25 -24.43 -7.53
CA ALA A 13 3.62 -24.45 -6.22
C ALA A 13 3.01 -23.09 -5.88
N LEU A 14 3.76 -22.01 -6.10
CA LEU A 14 3.30 -20.65 -5.86
C LEU A 14 2.15 -20.25 -6.79
N ALA A 15 2.23 -20.58 -8.09
CA ALA A 15 1.19 -20.26 -9.07
C ALA A 15 -0.16 -20.90 -8.75
N SER A 16 -0.17 -22.04 -8.05
CA SER A 16 -1.42 -22.68 -7.59
C SER A 16 -2.07 -22.01 -6.37
N ARG A 17 -1.34 -21.15 -5.65
CA ARG A 17 -1.77 -20.58 -4.36
C ARG A 17 -1.80 -19.06 -4.32
N ALA A 18 -1.21 -18.39 -5.30
CA ALA A 18 -1.04 -16.95 -5.29
C ALA A 18 -1.31 -16.33 -6.66
N MET A 19 -1.63 -15.04 -6.64
CA MET A 19 -1.93 -14.25 -7.84
C MET A 19 -1.16 -12.94 -7.80
N LEU A 20 -0.77 -12.47 -8.97
CA LEU A 20 -0.18 -11.14 -9.13
C LEU A 20 -1.29 -10.11 -9.27
N VAL A 21 -1.12 -8.98 -8.61
CA VAL A 21 -2.09 -7.90 -8.55
C VAL A 21 -1.40 -6.55 -8.74
N THR A 22 -2.00 -5.71 -9.57
CA THR A 22 -1.51 -4.35 -9.85
C THR A 22 -2.63 -3.35 -9.65
N LEU A 23 -2.35 -2.28 -8.89
CA LEU A 23 -3.24 -1.15 -8.69
C LEU A 23 -2.77 0.06 -9.50
N LYS A 24 -3.64 0.58 -10.37
CA LYS A 24 -3.41 1.83 -11.08
C LYS A 24 -4.51 2.83 -10.72
N ILE A 25 -4.11 4.00 -10.24
CA ILE A 25 -5.03 5.09 -9.93
C ILE A 25 -4.68 6.31 -10.78
N SER A 26 -5.66 6.84 -11.50
CA SER A 26 -5.54 8.03 -12.34
C SER A 26 -6.41 9.16 -11.77
N LEU A 27 -5.88 10.39 -11.79
CA LEU A 27 -6.52 11.59 -11.24
C LEU A 27 -6.25 12.77 -12.17
N TRP A 28 -7.22 13.67 -12.31
CA TRP A 28 -6.96 14.99 -12.89
C TRP A 28 -6.19 15.85 -11.87
N SER A 29 -4.99 16.31 -12.23
CA SER A 29 -4.10 17.05 -11.31
C SER A 29 -4.44 18.54 -11.17
N ALA A 30 -5.39 19.03 -11.97
CA ALA A 30 -5.80 20.43 -12.06
C ALA A 30 -4.62 21.43 -12.19
N ARG A 31 -3.54 21.01 -12.86
CA ARG A 31 -2.36 21.83 -13.11
C ARG A 31 -2.16 22.06 -14.58
N ARG A 32 -1.79 23.28 -14.93
CA ARG A 32 -1.46 23.68 -16.30
C ARG A 32 -0.21 24.53 -16.30
N LEU A 33 0.74 24.17 -17.17
CA LEU A 33 1.87 25.05 -17.47
C LEU A 33 1.35 26.29 -18.19
N ASP A 34 1.63 27.46 -17.64
CA ASP A 34 1.34 28.73 -18.28
C ASP A 34 2.58 29.21 -19.04
N LYS A 35 2.60 28.99 -20.36
CA LYS A 35 3.77 29.31 -21.18
C LYS A 35 4.06 30.80 -21.24
N GLU A 36 3.04 31.64 -21.40
CA GLU A 36 3.21 33.09 -21.50
C GLU A 36 3.78 33.67 -20.20
N ILE A 37 3.23 33.27 -19.04
CA ILE A 37 3.75 33.71 -17.74
C ILE A 37 5.14 33.14 -17.47
N THR A 38 5.40 31.89 -17.91
CA THR A 38 6.74 31.29 -17.80
C THR A 38 7.76 32.10 -18.60
N ASP A 39 7.43 32.46 -19.85
CA ASP A 39 8.31 33.23 -20.73
C ASP A 39 8.51 34.65 -20.20
N GLU A 40 7.46 35.29 -19.66
CA GLU A 40 7.53 36.60 -19.00
C GLU A 40 8.52 36.59 -17.82
N ILE A 41 8.38 35.62 -16.91
CA ILE A 41 9.24 35.51 -15.72
C ILE A 41 10.69 35.18 -16.10
N ASN A 42 10.91 34.23 -17.01
CA ASN A 42 12.27 33.89 -17.43
C ASN A 42 12.94 35.09 -18.11
N SER A 43 12.22 35.81 -18.97
CA SER A 43 12.73 37.02 -19.63
C SER A 43 13.01 38.14 -18.63
N SER A 44 12.15 38.37 -17.64
CA SER A 44 12.34 39.43 -16.64
C SER A 44 13.58 39.21 -15.75
N HIS A 45 14.05 37.96 -15.67
CA HIS A 45 15.24 37.59 -14.90
C HIS A 45 16.48 37.30 -15.77
N GLY A 46 16.40 37.46 -17.09
CA GLY A 46 17.50 37.11 -18.01
C GLY A 46 17.86 35.62 -17.95
N ALA A 47 16.92 34.77 -17.56
CA ALA A 47 17.11 33.34 -17.47
C ALA A 47 16.88 32.67 -18.82
N GLU A 48 17.52 31.53 -19.04
CA GLU A 48 17.25 30.68 -20.22
C GLU A 48 15.78 30.22 -20.26
N LYS A 49 15.26 29.92 -21.46
CA LYS A 49 13.82 29.62 -21.66
C LYS A 49 13.31 28.44 -20.84
N ASP A 50 14.17 27.49 -20.52
CA ASP A 50 13.85 26.29 -19.75
C ASP A 50 14.33 26.34 -18.29
N ALA A 51 14.87 27.49 -17.84
CA ALA A 51 15.36 27.69 -16.48
C ALA A 51 14.24 27.64 -15.43
N GLY A 52 13.01 28.02 -15.81
CA GLY A 52 11.86 28.08 -14.92
C GLY A 52 10.54 27.70 -15.61
N ARG A 53 9.54 27.30 -14.81
CA ARG A 53 8.18 26.96 -15.28
C ARG A 53 7.13 27.42 -14.28
N TYR A 54 6.13 28.18 -14.74
CA TYR A 54 4.97 28.56 -13.95
C TYR A 54 3.81 27.58 -14.16
N ASN A 55 3.51 26.76 -13.16
CA ASN A 55 2.40 25.83 -13.19
C ASN A 55 1.24 26.37 -12.35
N LYS A 56 0.19 26.86 -13.00
CA LYS A 56 -1.00 27.34 -12.29
C LYS A 56 -1.89 26.19 -11.85
N LEU A 57 -2.47 26.36 -10.67
CA LEU A 57 -3.56 25.53 -10.19
C LEU A 57 -4.86 26.05 -10.82
N LEU A 58 -5.51 25.21 -11.62
CA LEU A 58 -6.76 25.54 -12.28
C LEU A 58 -7.91 25.67 -11.28
N ILE A 59 -7.89 24.93 -10.19
CA ILE A 59 -8.89 25.02 -9.11
C ILE A 59 -8.18 25.10 -7.76
N ASP A 60 -8.91 25.46 -6.70
CA ASP A 60 -8.37 25.37 -5.34
C ASP A 60 -7.97 23.91 -5.06
N ARG A 61 -6.78 23.70 -4.48
CA ARG A 61 -6.30 22.38 -4.07
C ARG A 61 -7.29 21.65 -3.16
N LYS A 62 -8.03 22.38 -2.33
CA LYS A 62 -9.01 21.82 -1.40
C LYS A 62 -10.12 21.05 -2.10
N ALA A 63 -10.46 21.40 -3.35
CA ALA A 63 -11.50 20.72 -4.11
C ALA A 63 -11.15 19.24 -4.42
N LEU A 64 -9.87 18.90 -4.54
CA LEU A 64 -9.42 17.52 -4.80
C LEU A 64 -9.08 16.73 -3.53
N GLN A 65 -8.97 17.40 -2.38
CA GLN A 65 -8.54 16.74 -1.12
C GLN A 65 -9.39 15.54 -0.71
N PRO A 66 -10.74 15.55 -0.82
CA PRO A 66 -11.55 14.37 -0.50
C PRO A 66 -11.20 13.16 -1.38
N ILE A 67 -10.97 13.39 -2.68
CA ILE A 67 -10.56 12.34 -3.63
C ILE A 67 -9.14 11.85 -3.31
N GLU A 68 -8.19 12.77 -3.11
CA GLU A 68 -6.80 12.46 -2.75
C GLU A 68 -6.70 11.63 -1.46
N LYS A 69 -7.61 11.86 -0.51
CA LYS A 69 -7.72 11.09 0.73
C LYS A 69 -8.08 9.63 0.43
N VAL A 70 -9.15 9.39 -0.34
CA VAL A 70 -9.55 8.03 -0.75
C VAL A 70 -8.44 7.32 -1.51
N VAL A 71 -7.72 8.05 -2.38
CA VAL A 71 -6.57 7.51 -3.12
C VAL A 71 -5.46 7.05 -2.17
N SER A 72 -5.12 7.87 -1.19
CA SER A 72 -4.09 7.55 -0.20
C SER A 72 -4.48 6.34 0.64
N GLU A 73 -5.74 6.31 1.13
CA GLU A 73 -6.31 5.17 1.84
C GLU A 73 -6.29 3.88 1.01
N THR A 74 -6.64 3.99 -0.28
CA THR A 74 -6.61 2.85 -1.21
C THR A 74 -5.20 2.33 -1.43
N ARG A 75 -4.21 3.20 -1.63
CA ARG A 75 -2.81 2.77 -1.82
C ARG A 75 -2.25 2.08 -0.58
N ASN A 76 -2.52 2.64 0.60
CA ASN A 76 -2.04 2.07 1.86
C ASN A 76 -2.68 0.70 2.11
N GLY A 77 -4.02 0.62 2.03
CA GLY A 77 -4.71 -0.66 2.22
C GLY A 77 -4.36 -1.71 1.16
N PHE A 78 -4.01 -1.29 -0.06
CA PHE A 78 -3.52 -2.19 -1.10
C PHE A 78 -2.15 -2.76 -0.72
N ALA A 79 -1.22 -1.91 -0.28
CA ALA A 79 0.12 -2.33 0.16
C ALA A 79 0.08 -3.21 1.43
N GLU A 80 -0.85 -2.95 2.34
CA GLU A 80 -1.07 -3.75 3.55
C GLU A 80 -1.52 -5.18 3.22
N ARG A 81 -2.38 -5.34 2.21
CA ARG A 81 -3.00 -6.63 1.84
C ARG A 81 -2.21 -7.46 0.82
N THR A 82 -1.07 -6.95 0.37
CA THR A 82 -0.27 -7.56 -0.70
C THR A 82 1.22 -7.44 -0.39
N LEU A 83 2.04 -8.26 -1.02
CA LEU A 83 3.50 -8.23 -0.87
C LEU A 83 4.16 -7.68 -2.13
N PRO A 84 5.29 -6.95 -2.02
CA PRO A 84 6.06 -6.56 -3.20
C PRO A 84 6.42 -7.81 -4.03
N TRP A 85 6.30 -7.73 -5.34
CA TRP A 85 6.64 -8.83 -6.24
C TRP A 85 7.47 -8.32 -7.41
N LEU A 86 8.75 -8.73 -7.44
CA LEU A 86 9.73 -8.21 -8.39
C LEU A 86 9.83 -6.66 -8.33
N ASP A 87 10.53 -6.06 -9.30
CA ASP A 87 10.86 -4.63 -9.28
C ASP A 87 9.96 -3.77 -10.22
N ASP A 88 8.91 -4.33 -10.81
CA ASP A 88 8.06 -3.67 -11.82
C ASP A 88 6.79 -3.01 -11.25
N GLY A 89 6.64 -3.00 -9.92
CA GLY A 89 5.47 -2.46 -9.23
C GLY A 89 4.29 -3.43 -9.16
N GLN A 90 4.46 -4.68 -9.62
CA GLN A 90 3.52 -5.75 -9.30
C GLN A 90 3.61 -6.13 -7.83
N ARG A 91 2.51 -6.69 -7.33
CA ARG A 91 2.41 -7.22 -5.99
C ARG A 91 1.80 -8.61 -6.05
N ILE A 92 2.02 -9.41 -5.02
CA ILE A 92 1.49 -10.77 -4.92
C ILE A 92 0.57 -10.89 -3.70
N MET A 93 -0.45 -11.73 -3.82
CA MET A 93 -1.35 -12.08 -2.71
C MET A 93 -1.75 -13.55 -2.78
N ALA A 94 -2.12 -14.12 -1.63
CA ALA A 94 -2.65 -15.47 -1.55
C ALA A 94 -4.05 -15.55 -2.20
N ASN A 95 -4.33 -16.66 -2.88
CA ASN A 95 -5.59 -16.92 -3.57
C ASN A 95 -6.78 -16.92 -2.60
N ASP A 96 -6.60 -17.46 -1.39
CA ASP A 96 -7.65 -17.53 -0.38
C ASP A 96 -8.16 -16.14 0.04
N ALA A 97 -7.34 -15.09 -0.14
CA ALA A 97 -7.71 -13.72 0.15
C ALA A 97 -8.33 -12.97 -1.04
N PHE A 98 -8.43 -13.59 -2.22
CA PHE A 98 -8.89 -12.94 -3.45
C PHE A 98 -10.28 -12.31 -3.31
N LEU A 99 -11.24 -13.05 -2.74
CA LEU A 99 -12.61 -12.55 -2.56
C LEU A 99 -12.66 -11.36 -1.58
N ALA A 100 -11.94 -11.46 -0.46
CA ALA A 100 -11.88 -10.39 0.54
C ALA A 100 -11.23 -9.11 -0.04
N HIS A 101 -10.15 -9.27 -0.80
CA HIS A 101 -9.48 -8.18 -1.51
C HIS A 101 -10.40 -7.51 -2.53
N THR A 102 -11.11 -8.32 -3.33
CA THR A 102 -12.05 -7.84 -4.35
C THR A 102 -13.20 -7.04 -3.74
N ASN A 103 -13.76 -7.51 -2.63
CA ASN A 103 -14.81 -6.79 -1.92
C ASN A 103 -14.30 -5.47 -1.35
N TRP A 104 -13.10 -5.47 -0.75
CA TRP A 104 -12.48 -4.26 -0.23
C TRP A 104 -12.20 -3.23 -1.34
N ILE A 105 -11.62 -3.63 -2.48
CA ILE A 105 -11.33 -2.70 -3.58
C ILE A 105 -12.61 -2.15 -4.21
N ASN A 106 -13.67 -2.96 -4.34
CA ASN A 106 -14.97 -2.48 -4.81
C ASN A 106 -15.55 -1.41 -3.87
N GLY A 107 -15.38 -1.58 -2.55
CA GLY A 107 -15.74 -0.56 -1.57
C GLY A 107 -14.93 0.74 -1.75
N GLN A 108 -13.62 0.64 -2.04
CA GLN A 108 -12.79 1.82 -2.30
C GLN A 108 -13.17 2.53 -3.61
N LYS A 109 -13.47 1.77 -4.67
CA LYS A 109 -13.98 2.31 -5.93
C LYS A 109 -15.28 3.09 -5.72
N ALA A 110 -16.23 2.52 -4.97
CA ALA A 110 -17.49 3.19 -4.67
C ALA A 110 -17.30 4.51 -3.90
N LYS A 111 -16.38 4.55 -2.93
CA LYS A 111 -16.02 5.79 -2.21
C LYS A 111 -15.39 6.82 -3.16
N PHE A 112 -14.46 6.38 -4.00
CA PHE A 112 -13.78 7.22 -4.98
C PHE A 112 -14.77 7.84 -5.96
N ASP A 113 -15.64 7.03 -6.57
CA ASP A 113 -16.66 7.49 -7.52
C ASP A 113 -17.68 8.42 -6.88
N ALA A 114 -17.97 8.25 -5.58
CA ALA A 114 -18.83 9.17 -4.83
C ALA A 114 -18.18 10.55 -4.68
N GLU A 115 -16.91 10.63 -4.31
CA GLU A 115 -16.18 11.91 -4.17
C GLU A 115 -15.93 12.57 -5.53
N VAL A 116 -15.65 11.79 -6.59
CA VAL A 116 -15.54 12.30 -7.96
C VAL A 116 -16.86 12.91 -8.43
N ARG A 117 -18.00 12.24 -8.21
CA ARG A 117 -19.31 12.80 -8.59
C ARG A 117 -19.63 14.13 -7.89
N LYS A 118 -19.30 14.25 -6.59
CA LYS A 118 -19.45 15.51 -5.85
C LYS A 118 -18.59 16.61 -6.45
N PHE A 119 -17.32 16.30 -6.73
CA PHE A 119 -16.39 17.23 -7.35
C PHE A 119 -16.85 17.69 -8.74
N LEU A 120 -17.31 16.77 -9.59
CA LEU A 120 -17.79 17.10 -10.93
C LEU A 120 -19.06 17.95 -10.92
N ALA A 121 -19.95 17.72 -9.95
CA ALA A 121 -21.16 18.54 -9.79
C ALA A 121 -20.83 19.99 -9.38
N ASP A 122 -19.78 20.19 -8.57
CA ASP A 122 -19.35 21.52 -8.11
C ASP A 122 -18.28 22.16 -9.04
N TYR A 123 -17.86 21.45 -10.09
CA TYR A 123 -16.82 21.90 -11.00
C TYR A 123 -17.08 23.31 -11.59
N PRO A 124 -18.29 23.66 -12.07
CA PRO A 124 -18.56 25.00 -12.58
C PRO A 124 -18.31 26.12 -11.54
N ASN A 125 -18.61 25.86 -10.26
CA ASN A 125 -18.34 26.82 -9.19
C ASN A 125 -16.83 26.96 -8.96
N HIS A 126 -16.08 25.84 -9.00
CA HIS A 126 -14.62 25.89 -8.93
C HIS A 126 -13.99 26.69 -10.08
N VAL A 127 -14.55 26.64 -11.29
CA VAL A 127 -14.09 27.47 -12.42
C VAL A 127 -14.40 28.96 -12.18
N SER A 128 -15.59 29.28 -11.68
CA SER A 128 -15.97 30.65 -11.31
C SER A 128 -15.04 31.24 -10.24
N ASP A 129 -14.74 30.46 -9.19
CA ASP A 129 -13.81 30.88 -8.14
C ASP A 129 -12.38 31.00 -8.66
N ALA A 130 -11.96 30.12 -9.56
CA ALA A 130 -10.67 30.21 -10.21
C ALA A 130 -10.53 31.46 -11.08
N ARG A 131 -11.60 31.91 -11.75
CA ARG A 131 -11.61 33.18 -12.51
C ARG A 131 -11.30 34.37 -11.61
N LYS A 132 -11.86 34.41 -10.39
CA LYS A 132 -11.56 35.44 -9.39
C LYS A 132 -10.14 35.31 -8.85
N ARG A 133 -9.71 34.08 -8.53
CA ARG A 133 -8.41 33.80 -7.90
C ARG A 133 -7.21 34.01 -8.82
N LEU A 134 -7.32 33.58 -10.09
CA LEU A 134 -6.25 33.69 -11.07
C LEU A 134 -6.23 35.05 -11.77
N ASN A 135 -7.35 35.77 -11.79
CA ASN A 135 -7.49 37.10 -12.38
C ASN A 135 -6.91 37.11 -13.82
N GLY A 136 -5.91 37.94 -14.12
CA GLY A 136 -5.28 38.03 -15.44
C GLY A 136 -4.62 36.73 -15.95
N MET A 137 -4.39 35.74 -15.08
CA MET A 137 -3.84 34.42 -15.47
C MET A 137 -4.94 33.40 -15.83
N PHE A 138 -6.21 33.76 -15.69
CA PHE A 138 -7.33 32.88 -16.06
C PHE A 138 -7.43 32.79 -17.58
N ARG A 139 -7.46 31.55 -18.11
CA ARG A 139 -7.82 31.27 -19.51
C ARG A 139 -8.93 30.25 -19.52
N GLU A 140 -10.01 30.54 -20.24
CA GLU A 140 -11.19 29.66 -20.30
C GLU A 140 -10.85 28.30 -20.93
N ASP A 141 -10.03 28.30 -21.98
CA ASP A 141 -9.58 27.10 -22.69
C ASP A 141 -8.75 26.12 -21.85
N ASP A 142 -8.26 26.55 -20.67
CA ASP A 142 -7.54 25.67 -19.75
C ASP A 142 -8.49 24.74 -18.95
N TYR A 143 -9.81 24.93 -19.05
CA TYR A 143 -10.84 24.20 -18.30
C TYR A 143 -11.65 23.29 -19.22
N PRO A 144 -11.35 21.98 -19.28
CA PRO A 144 -12.09 21.05 -20.13
C PRO A 144 -13.51 20.81 -19.62
N ASP A 145 -14.38 20.30 -20.50
CA ASP A 145 -15.72 19.86 -20.10
C ASP A 145 -15.69 18.78 -19.03
N VAL A 146 -16.73 18.75 -18.20
CA VAL A 146 -16.94 17.78 -17.11
C VAL A 146 -16.74 16.34 -17.59
N SER A 147 -17.27 15.98 -18.78
CA SER A 147 -17.12 14.63 -19.34
C SER A 147 -15.69 14.24 -19.73
N ILE A 148 -14.84 15.22 -20.01
CA ILE A 148 -13.41 14.98 -20.29
C ILE A 148 -12.66 14.78 -18.98
N ILE A 149 -13.00 15.58 -17.96
CA ILE A 149 -12.40 15.51 -16.64
C ILE A 149 -12.75 14.20 -15.94
N GLU A 150 -14.01 13.76 -16.04
CA GLU A 150 -14.49 12.49 -15.48
C GLU A 150 -13.61 11.32 -15.91
N LYS A 151 -13.28 11.23 -17.20
CA LYS A 151 -12.41 10.17 -17.77
C LYS A 151 -10.97 10.17 -17.23
N ARG A 152 -10.54 11.23 -16.54
CA ARG A 152 -9.21 11.31 -15.90
C ARG A 152 -9.19 10.66 -14.52
N PHE A 153 -10.34 10.37 -13.94
CA PHE A 153 -10.48 9.69 -12.67
C PHE A 153 -10.75 8.21 -12.89
N ASN A 154 -9.86 7.34 -12.39
CA ASN A 154 -10.06 5.89 -12.50
C ASN A 154 -9.27 5.13 -11.43
N ILE A 155 -9.85 4.05 -10.91
CA ILE A 155 -9.17 3.03 -10.13
C ILE A 155 -9.27 1.71 -10.90
N GLU A 156 -8.13 1.22 -11.38
CA GLU A 156 -8.00 -0.02 -12.12
C GLU A 156 -7.20 -1.03 -11.28
N VAL A 157 -7.70 -2.26 -11.18
CA VAL A 157 -6.97 -3.39 -10.61
C VAL A 157 -6.88 -4.48 -11.67
N ARG A 158 -5.66 -4.96 -11.92
CA ARG A 158 -5.38 -6.07 -12.82
C ARG A 158 -4.86 -7.25 -12.03
N ILE A 159 -5.27 -8.44 -12.45
CA ILE A 159 -4.88 -9.70 -11.84
C ILE A 159 -4.27 -10.56 -12.93
N MET A 160 -3.10 -11.11 -12.63
CA MET A 160 -2.33 -11.95 -13.53
C MET A 160 -1.91 -13.23 -12.81
N PRO A 161 -1.74 -14.36 -13.50
CA PRO A 161 -1.16 -15.55 -12.91
C PRO A 161 0.31 -15.30 -12.56
N VAL A 162 0.81 -16.01 -11.56
CA VAL A 162 2.26 -16.07 -11.31
C VAL A 162 2.91 -16.84 -12.48
N GLN A 163 4.00 -16.29 -13.02
CA GLN A 163 4.73 -16.91 -14.12
C GLN A 163 5.40 -18.21 -13.65
N THR A 164 5.33 -19.25 -14.47
CA THR A 164 6.01 -20.52 -14.21
C THR A 164 7.06 -20.81 -15.27
N ALA A 165 8.16 -21.44 -14.86
CA ALA A 165 9.18 -21.89 -15.81
C ALA A 165 8.62 -22.93 -16.81
N SER A 166 7.60 -23.69 -16.39
CA SER A 166 6.89 -24.68 -17.21
C SER A 166 6.06 -24.05 -18.34
N ASP A 167 5.65 -22.78 -18.22
CA ASP A 167 4.83 -22.07 -19.21
C ASP A 167 5.67 -21.23 -20.20
N PHE A 168 6.98 -21.47 -20.29
CA PHE A 168 7.84 -20.81 -21.26
C PHE A 168 7.69 -21.42 -22.67
N ARG A 169 6.88 -20.77 -23.53
CA ARG A 169 6.47 -21.27 -24.86
C ARG A 169 7.16 -20.60 -26.06
N VAL A 170 8.21 -19.83 -25.84
CA VAL A 170 8.91 -19.12 -26.93
C VAL A 170 9.69 -20.11 -27.80
N ALA A 171 9.55 -20.00 -29.13
CA ALA A 171 10.25 -20.87 -30.07
C ALA A 171 11.75 -20.52 -30.15
N MET A 172 12.60 -21.37 -29.56
CA MET A 172 14.06 -21.23 -29.57
C MET A 172 14.76 -22.59 -29.35
N SER A 173 16.09 -22.64 -29.34
CA SER A 173 16.81 -23.88 -29.06
C SER A 173 16.58 -24.36 -27.62
N GLU A 174 16.53 -25.68 -27.41
CA GLU A 174 16.28 -26.25 -26.07
C GLU A 174 17.33 -25.82 -25.03
N GLY A 175 18.60 -25.67 -25.44
CA GLY A 175 19.65 -25.19 -24.53
C GLY A 175 19.41 -23.75 -24.05
N GLN A 176 18.94 -22.87 -24.92
CA GLN A 176 18.56 -21.49 -24.56
C GLN A 176 17.29 -21.46 -23.72
N ALA A 177 16.28 -22.26 -24.10
CA ALA A 177 15.04 -22.35 -23.36
C ALA A 177 15.28 -22.83 -21.92
N GLU A 178 16.10 -23.86 -21.74
CA GLU A 178 16.46 -24.38 -20.41
C GLU A 178 17.20 -23.35 -19.54
N MET A 179 18.10 -22.57 -20.13
CA MET A 179 18.76 -21.47 -19.43
C MET A 179 17.76 -20.44 -18.89
N ILE A 180 16.80 -20.02 -19.73
CA ILE A 180 15.77 -19.03 -19.35
C ILE A 180 14.81 -19.62 -18.31
N ARG A 181 14.40 -20.90 -18.45
CA ARG A 181 13.55 -21.58 -17.46
C ARG A 181 14.19 -21.58 -16.07
N ARG A 182 15.51 -21.82 -15.98
CA ARG A 182 16.27 -21.75 -14.73
C ARG A 182 16.31 -20.34 -14.16
N GLU A 183 16.45 -19.33 -15.01
CA GLU A 183 16.43 -17.92 -14.59
C GLU A 183 15.04 -17.53 -14.04
N ILE A 184 13.96 -17.91 -14.72
CA ILE A 184 12.58 -17.71 -14.23
C ILE A 184 12.41 -18.34 -12.85
N GLU A 185 12.83 -19.59 -12.69
CA GLU A 185 12.72 -20.30 -11.41
C GLU A 185 13.54 -19.62 -10.31
N ALA A 186 14.77 -19.21 -10.59
CA ALA A 186 15.63 -18.48 -9.64
C ALA A 186 15.01 -17.14 -9.23
N ASN A 187 14.44 -16.39 -10.18
CA ASN A 187 13.78 -15.11 -9.92
C ASN A 187 12.52 -15.29 -9.06
N VAL A 188 11.68 -16.29 -9.38
CA VAL A 188 10.50 -16.60 -8.58
C VAL A 188 10.88 -17.05 -7.17
N GLN A 189 11.91 -17.88 -7.01
CA GLN A 189 12.41 -18.30 -5.69
C GLN A 189 12.92 -17.10 -4.87
N LYS A 190 13.69 -16.21 -5.49
CA LYS A 190 14.17 -14.98 -4.83
C LYS A 190 12.99 -14.09 -4.41
N ALA A 191 12.08 -13.79 -5.33
CA ALA A 191 10.90 -12.97 -5.05
C ALA A 191 10.02 -13.58 -3.95
N THR A 192 9.88 -14.91 -3.92
CA THR A 192 9.15 -15.62 -2.85
C THR A 192 9.82 -15.41 -1.49
N ARG A 193 11.15 -15.57 -1.40
CA ARG A 193 11.89 -15.32 -0.15
C ARG A 193 11.77 -13.86 0.30
N ASP A 194 11.91 -12.92 -0.62
CA ASP A 194 11.82 -11.49 -0.32
C ASP A 194 10.42 -11.10 0.17
N ALA A 195 9.37 -11.66 -0.44
CA ALA A 195 7.98 -11.48 -0.05
C ALA A 195 7.68 -12.09 1.32
N VAL A 196 8.13 -13.32 1.59
CA VAL A 196 7.99 -13.97 2.91
C VAL A 196 8.76 -13.19 3.98
N GLY A 197 9.98 -12.74 3.67
CA GLY A 197 10.77 -11.88 4.56
C GLY A 197 10.07 -10.55 4.87
N ASP A 198 9.28 -9.99 3.94
CA ASP A 198 8.46 -8.80 4.19
C ASP A 198 7.39 -9.04 5.25
N VAL A 199 6.78 -10.23 5.27
CA VAL A 199 5.82 -10.62 6.32
C VAL A 199 6.51 -10.61 7.67
N TYR A 200 7.66 -11.28 7.80
CA TYR A 200 8.42 -11.32 9.05
C TYR A 200 8.86 -9.93 9.50
N ARG A 201 9.29 -9.06 8.58
CA ARG A 201 9.63 -7.65 8.90
C ARG A 201 8.43 -6.90 9.46
N ARG A 202 7.25 -7.00 8.83
CA ARG A 202 6.03 -6.34 9.33
C ARG A 202 5.66 -6.82 10.73
N VAL A 203 5.76 -8.13 10.98
CA VAL A 203 5.51 -8.70 12.31
C VAL A 203 6.52 -8.17 13.32
N ALA A 204 7.80 -8.18 12.99
CA ALA A 204 8.86 -7.68 13.85
C ALA A 204 8.68 -6.19 14.17
N GLU A 205 8.35 -5.35 13.18
CA GLU A 205 8.11 -3.92 13.37
C GLU A 205 6.94 -3.66 14.32
N VAL A 206 5.84 -4.38 14.17
CA VAL A 206 4.67 -4.23 15.04
C VAL A 206 4.98 -4.69 16.47
N CYS A 207 5.68 -5.82 16.62
CA CYS A 207 6.08 -6.32 17.94
C CYS A 207 7.09 -5.38 18.62
N GLN A 208 8.12 -4.93 17.90
CA GLN A 208 9.12 -3.98 18.41
C GLN A 208 8.44 -2.69 18.88
N ARG A 209 7.52 -2.12 18.08
CA ARG A 209 6.75 -0.93 18.49
C ARG A 209 5.94 -1.20 19.76
N MET A 210 5.38 -2.39 19.92
CA MET A 210 4.67 -2.76 21.15
C MET A 210 5.61 -2.80 22.35
N VAL A 211 6.75 -3.48 22.23
CA VAL A 211 7.77 -3.56 23.29
C VAL A 211 8.24 -2.17 23.71
N ASP A 212 8.64 -1.34 22.74
CA ASP A 212 9.17 0.00 22.99
C ASP A 212 8.15 0.88 23.70
N ARG A 213 6.90 0.90 23.22
CA ARG A 213 5.87 1.81 23.73
C ARG A 213 5.30 1.37 25.06
N LEU A 214 5.12 0.07 25.29
CA LEU A 214 4.68 -0.42 26.58
C LEU A 214 5.78 -0.27 27.64
N GLY A 215 7.03 -0.53 27.29
CA GLY A 215 8.18 -0.36 28.20
C GLY A 215 8.49 1.10 28.54
N ALA A 216 8.22 2.04 27.64
CA ALA A 216 8.44 3.46 27.87
C ALA A 216 7.31 4.14 28.68
N TYR A 217 6.15 3.49 28.85
CA TYR A 217 5.00 4.08 29.50
C TYR A 217 5.13 4.10 31.03
N LYS A 218 5.07 5.30 31.62
CA LYS A 218 5.09 5.49 33.08
C LYS A 218 3.89 6.33 33.51
N PRO A 219 2.84 5.71 34.10
CA PRO A 219 1.67 6.43 34.59
C PRO A 219 2.04 7.35 35.76
N ALA A 220 1.40 8.53 35.83
CA ALA A 220 1.55 9.40 37.00
C ALA A 220 0.89 8.73 38.22
N THR A 221 1.65 8.52 39.29
CA THR A 221 1.18 7.86 40.51
C THR A 221 0.89 8.85 41.63
N ARG A 222 1.45 10.06 41.57
CA ARG A 222 1.31 11.10 42.60
C ARG A 222 0.83 12.42 42.01
N LYS A 223 0.16 13.23 42.85
CA LYS A 223 -0.28 14.58 42.49
C LYS A 223 0.94 15.46 42.19
N GLY A 224 1.06 15.93 40.96
CA GLY A 224 2.19 16.74 40.47
C GLY A 224 3.14 16.00 39.52
N GLU A 225 3.01 14.68 39.40
CA GLU A 225 3.75 13.86 38.43
C GLU A 225 3.06 13.91 37.05
N LYS A 226 3.87 13.88 35.98
CA LYS A 226 3.35 13.80 34.60
C LYS A 226 3.52 12.38 34.09
N THR A 227 2.52 11.90 33.35
CA THR A 227 2.63 10.61 32.67
C THR A 227 3.63 10.72 31.52
N GLU A 228 4.57 9.77 31.45
CA GLU A 228 5.57 9.68 30.39
C GLU A 228 5.23 8.54 29.41
N GLY A 229 5.66 8.69 28.16
CA GLY A 229 5.55 7.61 27.17
C GLY A 229 4.12 7.20 26.80
N ILE A 230 3.14 8.11 26.91
CA ILE A 230 1.74 7.83 26.56
C ILE A 230 1.65 7.25 25.15
N PHE A 231 1.15 6.02 25.04
CA PHE A 231 0.80 5.40 23.78
C PHE A 231 -0.69 5.56 23.48
N ARG A 232 -1.02 5.52 22.18
CA ARG A 232 -2.38 5.70 21.64
C ARG A 232 -2.99 4.37 21.24
N ASP A 233 -4.29 4.39 20.99
CA ASP A 233 -5.08 3.22 20.56
C ASP A 233 -4.53 2.58 19.28
N SER A 234 -3.97 3.40 18.39
CA SER A 234 -3.28 2.98 17.17
C SER A 234 -2.19 1.93 17.39
N LEU A 235 -1.59 1.88 18.59
CA LEU A 235 -0.59 0.87 18.92
C LEU A 235 -1.17 -0.56 18.86
N VAL A 236 -2.38 -0.73 19.39
CA VAL A 236 -3.09 -2.01 19.38
C VAL A 236 -3.81 -2.23 18.05
N GLU A 237 -4.38 -1.17 17.46
CA GLU A 237 -5.07 -1.25 16.17
C GLU A 237 -4.12 -1.73 15.07
N ASN A 238 -2.87 -1.25 15.03
CA ASN A 238 -1.86 -1.72 14.07
C ASN A 238 -1.63 -3.25 14.14
N VAL A 239 -1.70 -3.84 15.34
CA VAL A 239 -1.60 -5.30 15.51
C VAL A 239 -2.83 -5.98 14.91
N ARG A 240 -4.03 -5.47 15.22
CA ARG A 240 -5.29 -6.02 14.69
C ARG A 240 -5.35 -5.93 13.18
N ASP A 241 -4.90 -4.82 12.62
CA ASP A 241 -4.83 -4.59 11.18
C ASP A 241 -3.91 -5.62 10.53
N LEU A 242 -2.69 -5.81 11.06
CA LEU A 242 -1.76 -6.83 10.56
C LEU A 242 -2.37 -8.24 10.64
N VAL A 243 -2.93 -8.62 11.80
CA VAL A 243 -3.60 -9.92 11.97
C VAL A 243 -4.72 -10.12 10.95
N SER A 244 -5.49 -9.09 10.65
CA SER A 244 -6.61 -9.18 9.69
C SER A 244 -6.14 -9.42 8.25
N VAL A 245 -4.92 -8.99 7.90
CA VAL A 245 -4.38 -9.11 6.54
C VAL A 245 -3.39 -10.26 6.38
N LEU A 246 -2.81 -10.79 7.46
CA LEU A 246 -1.83 -11.89 7.42
C LEU A 246 -2.24 -13.10 6.56
N PRO A 247 -3.51 -13.57 6.58
CA PRO A 247 -3.93 -14.64 5.67
C PRO A 247 -3.73 -14.31 4.18
N SER A 248 -3.85 -13.02 3.81
CA SER A 248 -3.61 -12.55 2.43
C SER A 248 -2.13 -12.55 2.05
N LEU A 249 -1.25 -12.53 3.04
CA LEU A 249 0.20 -12.47 2.87
C LEU A 249 0.85 -13.87 2.91
N ASN A 250 0.12 -14.91 3.34
CA ASN A 250 0.63 -16.29 3.37
C ASN A 250 0.59 -16.95 1.97
N ILE A 251 1.38 -16.41 1.04
CA ILE A 251 1.43 -16.84 -0.37
C ILE A 251 1.97 -18.27 -0.55
N THR A 252 2.71 -18.80 0.43
CA THR A 252 3.29 -20.14 0.42
C THR A 252 2.41 -21.19 1.11
N GLY A 253 1.41 -20.77 1.88
CA GLY A 253 0.62 -21.66 2.74
C GLY A 253 1.42 -22.23 3.92
N ASP A 254 2.40 -21.48 4.42
CA ASP A 254 3.25 -21.88 5.53
C ASP A 254 2.44 -21.92 6.86
N PRO A 255 2.37 -23.08 7.54
CA PRO A 255 1.72 -23.17 8.85
C PRO A 255 2.37 -22.26 9.90
N ALA A 256 3.68 -22.02 9.84
CA ALA A 256 4.37 -21.17 10.80
C ALA A 256 3.89 -19.71 10.73
N LEU A 257 3.60 -19.19 9.53
CA LEU A 257 3.00 -17.86 9.35
C LEU A 257 1.57 -17.80 9.89
N THR A 258 0.82 -18.91 9.80
CA THR A 258 -0.53 -19.01 10.34
C THR A 258 -0.50 -18.98 11.87
N ASP A 259 0.35 -19.80 12.48
CA ASP A 259 0.58 -19.84 13.93
C ASP A 259 1.06 -18.49 14.47
N LEU A 260 1.91 -17.79 13.70
CA LEU A 260 2.38 -16.45 14.03
C LEU A 260 1.23 -15.44 14.06
N GLY A 261 0.30 -15.52 13.11
CA GLY A 261 -0.91 -14.72 13.10
C GLY A 261 -1.80 -14.97 14.32
N ASP A 262 -1.90 -16.22 14.77
CA ASP A 262 -2.65 -16.56 15.98
C ASP A 262 -1.96 -16.06 17.25
N LYS A 263 -0.63 -16.13 17.34
CA LYS A 263 0.13 -15.53 18.45
C LYS A 263 -0.04 -14.01 18.50
N LEU A 264 -0.07 -13.34 17.36
CA LEU A 264 -0.28 -11.89 17.32
C LEU A 264 -1.67 -11.46 17.81
N LYS A 265 -2.70 -12.32 17.71
CA LYS A 265 -4.03 -12.02 18.26
C LYS A 265 -3.99 -11.80 19.77
N SER A 266 -3.11 -12.49 20.51
CA SER A 266 -3.02 -12.33 21.96
C SER A 266 -2.54 -10.93 22.35
N LEU A 267 -1.63 -10.34 21.56
CA LEU A 267 -1.14 -8.97 21.79
C LEU A 267 -2.26 -7.92 21.68
N ALA A 268 -3.31 -8.22 20.92
CA ALA A 268 -4.44 -7.33 20.68
C ALA A 268 -5.70 -7.66 21.47
N GLN A 269 -5.62 -8.58 22.44
CA GLN A 269 -6.74 -9.00 23.29
C GLN A 269 -7.30 -7.84 24.13
N TRP A 270 -6.44 -6.93 24.57
CA TRP A 270 -6.81 -5.76 25.37
C TRP A 270 -6.75 -4.49 24.54
N ASP A 271 -7.60 -3.51 24.83
CA ASP A 271 -7.46 -2.17 24.25
C ASP A 271 -6.34 -1.37 24.94
N ALA A 272 -5.91 -0.28 24.30
CA ALA A 272 -4.83 0.55 24.82
C ALA A 272 -5.19 1.22 26.16
N LYS A 273 -6.47 1.42 26.46
CA LYS A 273 -6.89 1.99 27.74
C LYS A 273 -6.64 0.99 28.87
N VAL A 274 -7.04 -0.26 28.70
CA VAL A 274 -6.80 -1.34 29.67
C VAL A 274 -5.31 -1.53 29.92
N LEU A 275 -4.46 -1.44 28.88
CA LEU A 275 -3.00 -1.54 29.03
C LEU A 275 -2.38 -0.33 29.75
N ARG A 276 -3.00 0.86 29.65
CA ARG A 276 -2.60 2.02 30.45
C ARG A 276 -3.00 1.86 31.91
N ASP A 277 -4.20 1.35 32.16
CA ASP A 277 -4.78 1.23 33.49
C ASP A 277 -4.21 0.04 34.30
N SER A 278 -3.65 -0.99 33.65
CA SER A 278 -3.13 -2.19 34.31
C SER A 278 -1.67 -2.49 33.96
N GLU A 279 -0.78 -2.31 34.95
CA GLU A 279 0.64 -2.64 34.82
C GLU A 279 0.89 -4.12 34.55
N THR A 280 0.19 -5.02 35.25
CA THR A 280 0.33 -6.47 35.05
C THR A 280 0.00 -6.89 33.62
N LYS A 281 -1.12 -6.40 33.06
CA LYS A 281 -1.49 -6.71 31.68
C LYS A 281 -0.52 -6.10 30.67
N ARG A 282 0.01 -4.92 30.97
CA ARG A 282 1.01 -4.25 30.13
C ARG A 282 2.32 -5.05 30.07
N GLU A 283 2.83 -5.50 31.21
CA GLU A 283 4.05 -6.31 31.25
C GLU A 283 3.85 -7.69 30.59
N ASP A 284 2.69 -8.32 30.77
CA ASP A 284 2.35 -9.59 30.09
C ASP A 284 2.34 -9.43 28.56
N VAL A 285 1.61 -8.44 28.04
CA VAL A 285 1.57 -8.18 26.58
C VAL A 285 2.94 -7.81 26.03
N LYS A 286 3.72 -7.02 26.78
CA LYS A 286 5.10 -6.68 26.41
C LYS A 286 5.98 -7.94 26.33
N ALA A 287 5.94 -8.81 27.33
CA ALA A 287 6.71 -10.06 27.35
C ALA A 287 6.30 -11.00 26.20
N GLN A 288 5.01 -11.09 25.88
CA GLN A 288 4.53 -11.84 24.71
C GLN A 288 5.05 -11.25 23.40
N ALA A 289 5.05 -9.91 23.27
CA ALA A 289 5.60 -9.25 22.09
C ALA A 289 7.11 -9.46 21.96
N GLU A 290 7.87 -9.43 23.06
CA GLU A 290 9.31 -9.75 23.09
C GLU A 290 9.58 -11.20 22.64
N ALA A 291 8.77 -12.16 23.10
CA ALA A 291 8.90 -13.56 22.72
C ALA A 291 8.64 -13.78 21.21
N ILE A 292 7.59 -13.14 20.67
CA ILE A 292 7.30 -13.19 19.23
C ILE A 292 8.43 -12.52 18.43
N LEU A 293 8.90 -11.36 18.86
CA LEU A 293 9.99 -10.62 18.22
C LEU A 293 11.28 -11.45 18.16
N SER A 294 11.65 -12.11 19.26
CA SER A 294 12.80 -13.00 19.30
C SER A 294 12.65 -14.20 18.36
N ASN A 295 11.44 -14.74 18.22
CA ASN A 295 11.16 -15.83 17.29
C ASN A 295 11.32 -15.40 15.82
N VAL A 296 10.77 -14.24 15.45
CA VAL A 296 10.82 -13.76 14.05
C VAL A 296 12.19 -13.22 13.65
N ALA A 297 13.02 -12.77 14.60
CA ALA A 297 14.38 -12.29 14.33
C ALA A 297 15.28 -13.35 13.69
N ALA A 298 14.99 -14.64 13.87
CA ALA A 298 15.72 -15.73 13.22
C ALA A 298 15.45 -15.82 11.69
N TYR A 299 14.43 -15.12 11.19
CA TYR A 299 13.98 -15.14 9.80
C TYR A 299 14.26 -13.82 9.05
N LEU A 300 14.87 -12.84 9.72
CA LEU A 300 15.28 -11.54 9.18
C LEU A 300 16.75 -11.56 8.75
#